data_AF-A0A945IWD4-F1
#
_entry.id   AF-A0A945IWD4-F1
#
_cell.length_a   1.000
_cell.length_b   1.000
_cell.length_c   1.000
_cell.angle_alpha   90.00
_cell.angle_beta   90.00
_cell.angle_gamma   90.00
#
_symmetry.space_group_name_H-M   'P 1'
#
loop_
_entity.id
_entity.type
_entity.pdbx_description
1 polymer ?
#
loop_
_entity_poly.entity_id
_entity_poly.type
_entity_poly.pdbx_seq_one_letter_code
_entity_poly.pdbx_strand_id
1 'polypeptide(L)'
;MNDPTDLPLGEEQHRLSRRRMITASLGAVAGLVAASQVANASLPGVFNGSAGPLQNSELQPAVRIPQTTTTTTTTLPPVADGQIMFPIDALPGDCWISDNFGDCRGSNCSRRHEGLDISGNRGADLFAVVTGRLTKKYVDRGLTYGAGHGWTLYDETTDVTYKYFHMGSHAEGLAEGDIVQQGSVIGTVGNTGTSGANSDSNYHLHFEYRPGNVAQDPRPLLVRHPNCTFYD
;
A
#
# COMPACT_ATOMS: atom_id res chain seq x y z
N MET A 1 -11.29 66.02 -5.72
CA MET A 1 -10.84 66.78 -6.90
C MET A 1 -10.21 65.80 -7.88
N ASN A 2 -10.26 66.12 -9.17
CA ASN A 2 -10.22 65.14 -10.25
C ASN A 2 -8.79 64.82 -10.75
N ASP A 3 -8.52 63.55 -11.09
CA ASP A 3 -8.16 62.99 -12.43
C ASP A 3 -7.39 63.87 -13.48
N PRO A 4 -6.64 63.35 -14.49
CA PRO A 4 -6.25 61.94 -14.83
C PRO A 4 -4.76 61.71 -15.23
N THR A 5 -4.43 60.45 -15.59
CA THR A 5 -3.41 59.95 -16.58
C THR A 5 -1.99 60.53 -16.65
N ASP A 6 -0.97 59.65 -16.46
CA ASP A 6 -0.23 59.09 -17.62
C ASP A 6 0.63 57.86 -17.24
N LEU A 7 0.71 56.89 -18.16
CA LEU A 7 1.60 55.71 -18.12
C LEU A 7 2.78 55.91 -19.07
N PRO A 8 3.91 55.23 -18.82
CA PRO A 8 4.47 54.44 -19.92
C PRO A 8 4.89 53.01 -19.51
N LEU A 9 4.29 52.06 -20.23
CA LEU A 9 4.93 50.92 -20.91
C LEU A 9 6.15 50.25 -20.24
N GLY A 10 5.98 49.00 -19.80
CA GLY A 10 7.07 48.12 -19.42
C GLY A 10 7.86 47.57 -20.61
N GLU A 11 9.10 47.17 -20.35
CA GLU A 11 9.99 46.55 -21.35
C GLU A 11 10.08 45.03 -21.10
N GLU A 12 9.48 44.23 -21.99
CA GLU A 12 9.78 42.80 -22.08
C GLU A 12 11.21 42.58 -22.61
N GLN A 13 11.98 41.70 -21.96
CA GLN A 13 13.18 41.11 -22.57
C GLN A 13 13.01 39.61 -22.80
N HIS A 14 12.23 39.29 -23.84
CA HIS A 14 12.08 37.94 -24.36
C HIS A 14 13.10 37.68 -25.50
N ARG A 15 14.24 37.06 -25.18
CA ARG A 15 15.27 36.60 -26.15
C ARG A 15 15.95 35.33 -25.62
N LEU A 16 16.28 34.30 -26.40
CA LEU A 16 16.04 33.98 -27.83
C LEU A 16 16.19 32.46 -27.99
N SER A 17 15.30 31.81 -28.75
CA SER A 17 15.49 30.42 -29.19
C SER A 17 16.12 30.38 -30.59
N ARG A 18 17.17 29.56 -30.79
CA ARG A 18 17.51 28.99 -32.12
C ARG A 18 18.44 27.77 -32.04
N ARG A 19 17.99 26.67 -32.64
CA ARG A 19 18.70 25.38 -32.81
C ARG A 19 19.89 25.49 -33.77
N ARG A 20 20.86 24.56 -33.67
CA ARG A 20 21.61 24.03 -34.83
C ARG A 20 22.19 22.63 -34.59
N MET A 21 22.43 21.92 -35.71
CA MET A 21 23.12 20.64 -35.85
C MET A 21 24.36 20.87 -36.75
N ILE A 22 25.28 19.95 -37.04
CA ILE A 22 25.34 18.47 -36.95
C ILE A 22 26.80 18.11 -36.54
N THR A 23 27.14 16.92 -36.01
CA THR A 23 27.75 15.83 -36.82
C THR A 23 27.96 14.54 -36.03
N ALA A 24 27.91 13.40 -36.73
CA ALA A 24 28.33 12.09 -36.23
C ALA A 24 29.84 11.85 -36.43
N SER A 25 30.42 10.93 -35.65
CA SER A 25 31.67 10.25 -35.99
C SER A 25 31.61 8.78 -35.59
N LEU A 26 32.28 7.92 -36.35
CA LEU A 26 32.24 6.45 -36.23
C LEU A 26 33.43 5.90 -35.42
N GLY A 27 33.26 4.70 -34.86
CA GLY A 27 34.34 3.81 -34.43
C GLY A 27 34.57 3.80 -32.90
N ALA A 28 34.81 2.66 -32.24
CA ALA A 28 34.99 1.29 -32.74
C ALA A 28 34.44 0.24 -31.76
N VAL A 29 34.36 -1.01 -32.23
CA VAL A 29 33.81 -2.17 -31.51
C VAL A 29 34.82 -2.74 -30.52
N ALA A 30 34.38 -3.05 -29.30
CA ALA A 30 34.98 -4.08 -28.45
C ALA A 30 33.87 -4.70 -27.58
N GLY A 31 33.48 -5.94 -27.89
CA GLY A 31 32.48 -6.67 -27.11
C GLY A 31 33.12 -7.40 -25.94
N LEU A 32 32.49 -7.33 -24.76
CA LEU A 32 32.69 -8.32 -23.69
C LEU A 32 31.34 -8.98 -23.37
N VAL A 33 31.28 -10.29 -23.58
CA VAL A 33 30.15 -11.13 -23.17
C VAL A 33 30.29 -11.39 -21.68
N ALA A 34 29.47 -10.72 -20.85
CA ALA A 34 29.29 -11.10 -19.46
C ALA A 34 28.28 -12.26 -19.39
N ALA A 35 28.79 -13.49 -19.34
CA ALA A 35 27.97 -14.67 -19.23
C ALA A 35 27.21 -14.69 -17.89
N SER A 36 25.89 -14.92 -17.96
CA SER A 36 25.06 -15.17 -16.79
C SER A 36 25.46 -16.50 -16.14
N GLN A 37 25.98 -16.44 -14.92
CA GLN A 37 26.22 -17.65 -14.13
C GLN A 37 24.89 -18.19 -13.59
N VAL A 38 24.35 -19.20 -14.28
CA VAL A 38 23.25 -20.01 -13.78
C VAL A 38 23.84 -21.03 -12.81
N ALA A 39 23.43 -20.97 -11.54
CA ALA A 39 23.88 -21.93 -10.53
C ALA A 39 23.21 -23.30 -10.77
N ASN A 40 23.98 -24.27 -11.28
CA ASN A 40 23.52 -25.65 -11.43
C ASN A 40 23.48 -26.37 -10.07
N ALA A 41 22.31 -26.38 -9.43
CA ALA A 41 22.04 -27.31 -8.34
C ALA A 41 21.98 -28.75 -8.88
N SER A 42 22.93 -29.58 -8.47
CA SER A 42 23.04 -30.96 -8.94
C SER A 42 22.23 -31.90 -8.04
N LEU A 43 21.28 -32.64 -8.60
CA LEU A 43 20.61 -33.78 -7.93
C LEU A 43 21.23 -35.10 -8.42
N PRO A 44 21.54 -36.06 -7.53
CA PRO A 44 22.00 -37.38 -7.94
C PRO A 44 20.81 -38.26 -8.36
N GLY A 45 20.64 -38.47 -9.66
CA GLY A 45 19.60 -39.34 -10.22
C GLY A 45 19.97 -39.82 -11.61
N VAL A 46 20.38 -41.09 -11.74
CA VAL A 46 20.90 -41.66 -12.98
C VAL A 46 19.75 -41.95 -13.96
N PHE A 47 19.74 -41.25 -15.10
CA PHE A 47 19.06 -41.70 -16.32
C PHE A 47 19.96 -41.51 -17.52
N ASN A 48 20.52 -42.62 -18.02
CA ASN A 48 21.31 -42.65 -19.25
C ASN A 48 20.39 -43.01 -20.42
N GLY A 49 20.05 -42.03 -21.25
CA GLY A 49 19.17 -42.21 -22.41
C GLY A 49 19.44 -41.17 -23.48
N SER A 50 19.87 -41.60 -24.66
CA SER A 50 20.04 -40.72 -25.82
C SER A 50 18.66 -40.41 -26.41
N ALA A 51 18.24 -39.14 -26.36
CA ALA A 51 16.98 -38.71 -26.94
C ALA A 51 17.10 -38.56 -28.46
N GLY A 52 16.33 -39.36 -29.21
CA GLY A 52 16.07 -39.13 -30.62
C GLY A 52 15.15 -37.92 -30.85
N PRO A 53 14.93 -37.51 -32.12
CA PRO A 53 14.10 -36.35 -32.44
C PRO A 53 12.64 -36.55 -32.00
N LEU A 54 12.06 -35.52 -31.37
CA LEU A 54 10.72 -35.56 -30.78
C LEU A 54 9.62 -35.59 -31.85
N GLN A 55 8.64 -36.46 -31.68
CA GLN A 55 7.40 -36.45 -32.45
C GLN A 55 6.33 -35.63 -31.71
N ASN A 56 5.71 -34.67 -32.41
CA ASN A 56 4.75 -33.73 -31.83
C ASN A 56 3.35 -34.34 -31.64
N SER A 57 3.23 -35.30 -30.72
CA SER A 57 1.94 -35.92 -30.40
C SER A 57 1.89 -36.49 -28.98
N GLU A 58 1.96 -35.59 -27.98
CA GLU A 58 1.26 -35.67 -26.68
C GLU A 58 1.74 -34.53 -25.74
N LEU A 59 1.19 -33.32 -25.91
CA LEU A 59 1.29 -32.29 -24.88
C LEU A 59 0.22 -32.56 -23.81
N GLN A 60 0.60 -33.25 -22.73
CA GLN A 60 -0.27 -33.33 -21.56
C GLN A 60 -0.29 -31.99 -20.80
N PRO A 61 -1.42 -31.59 -20.18
CA PRO A 61 -1.48 -30.37 -19.37
C PRO A 61 -0.50 -30.43 -18.20
N ALA A 62 0.18 -29.32 -17.90
CA ALA A 62 1.06 -29.24 -16.75
C ALA A 62 0.27 -29.42 -15.44
N VAL A 63 0.50 -30.52 -14.74
CA VAL A 63 -0.05 -30.76 -13.40
C VAL A 63 0.61 -29.78 -12.43
N ARG A 64 -0.17 -28.85 -11.87
CA ARG A 64 0.32 -27.92 -10.84
C ARG A 64 0.61 -28.71 -9.57
N ILE A 65 1.90 -28.94 -9.28
CA ILE A 65 2.30 -29.42 -7.95
C ILE A 65 1.85 -28.35 -6.95
N PRO A 66 1.07 -28.70 -5.91
CA PRO A 66 0.71 -27.75 -4.87
C PRO A 66 1.99 -27.34 -4.14
N GLN A 67 2.42 -26.09 -4.34
CA GLN A 67 3.41 -25.49 -3.46
C GLN A 67 2.78 -25.42 -2.08
N THR A 68 3.29 -26.24 -1.15
CA THR A 68 2.96 -26.14 0.26
C THR A 68 3.56 -24.84 0.78
N THR A 69 2.78 -23.76 0.74
CA THR A 69 3.13 -22.52 1.42
C THR A 69 3.31 -22.86 2.88
N THR A 70 4.55 -22.79 3.37
CA THR A 70 4.83 -23.03 4.78
C THR A 70 4.39 -21.79 5.54
N THR A 71 3.09 -21.72 5.85
CA THR A 71 2.53 -20.66 6.68
C THR A 71 3.10 -20.82 8.07
N THR A 72 4.15 -20.05 8.39
CA THR A 72 4.61 -19.89 9.77
C THR A 72 3.48 -19.22 10.54
N THR A 73 2.64 -20.02 11.21
CA THR A 73 1.56 -19.51 12.06
C THR A 73 2.16 -18.87 13.29
N THR A 74 2.60 -17.62 13.16
CA THR A 74 2.74 -16.71 14.30
C THR A 74 1.34 -16.52 14.86
N THR A 75 1.00 -17.27 15.91
CA THR A 75 -0.27 -17.10 16.62
C THR A 75 -0.29 -15.70 17.20
N LEU A 76 -1.14 -14.84 16.62
CA LEU A 76 -1.36 -13.49 17.09
C LEU A 76 -1.82 -13.52 18.56
N PRO A 77 -1.38 -12.56 19.40
CA PRO A 77 -1.80 -12.53 20.79
C PRO A 77 -3.32 -12.36 20.90
N PRO A 78 -3.99 -13.01 21.88
CA PRO A 78 -5.42 -12.88 22.06
C PRO A 78 -5.80 -11.43 22.39
N VAL A 79 -6.79 -10.91 21.67
CA VAL A 79 -7.37 -9.58 21.91
C VAL A 79 -8.39 -9.71 23.05
N ALA A 80 -8.28 -8.87 24.08
CA ALA A 80 -9.23 -8.88 25.19
C ALA A 80 -10.56 -8.21 24.82
N ASP A 81 -11.64 -8.54 25.55
CA ASP A 81 -12.95 -7.92 25.37
C ASP A 81 -12.87 -6.39 25.41
N GLY A 82 -13.45 -5.73 24.40
CA GLY A 82 -13.40 -4.27 24.26
C GLY A 82 -12.10 -3.71 23.69
N GLN A 83 -11.11 -4.54 23.35
CA GLN A 83 -9.93 -4.13 22.59
C GLN A 83 -10.07 -4.45 21.09
N ILE A 84 -9.26 -3.76 20.28
CA ILE A 84 -9.14 -3.97 18.83
C ILE A 84 -7.72 -4.47 18.55
N MET A 85 -7.59 -5.50 17.72
CA MET A 85 -6.28 -5.99 17.25
C MET A 85 -5.48 -4.86 16.61
N PHE A 86 -4.16 -4.84 16.78
CA PHE A 86 -3.34 -3.88 16.06
C PHE A 86 -3.36 -4.16 14.53
N PRO A 87 -3.63 -3.17 13.67
CA PRO A 87 -3.96 -3.40 12.26
C PRO A 87 -2.77 -3.60 11.31
N ILE A 88 -1.51 -3.42 11.76
CA ILE A 88 -0.30 -3.44 10.92
C ILE A 88 0.71 -4.48 11.44
N ASP A 89 1.33 -5.25 10.55
CA ASP A 89 2.57 -6.00 10.85
C ASP A 89 3.77 -5.04 10.95
N ALA A 90 3.85 -4.30 12.04
CA ALA A 90 4.79 -3.19 12.19
C ALA A 90 6.22 -3.68 12.50
N LEU A 91 7.19 -3.30 11.66
CA LEU A 91 8.61 -3.53 11.94
C LEU A 91 9.17 -2.43 12.87
N PRO A 92 10.30 -2.68 13.57
CA PRO A 92 10.91 -1.69 14.43
C PRO A 92 11.31 -0.40 13.69
N GLY A 93 11.05 0.75 14.31
CA GLY A 93 11.62 2.04 13.92
C GLY A 93 10.78 2.92 12.98
N ASP A 94 9.67 2.41 12.44
CA ASP A 94 8.83 3.12 11.46
C ASP A 94 7.33 3.05 11.79
N CYS A 95 6.99 2.60 13.00
CA CYS A 95 5.64 2.61 13.52
C CYS A 95 5.53 3.57 14.70
N TRP A 96 4.71 4.58 14.53
CA TRP A 96 4.37 5.57 15.54
C TRP A 96 2.96 6.11 15.36
N ILE A 97 2.35 6.49 16.48
CA ILE A 97 0.97 6.93 16.58
C ILE A 97 0.94 8.10 17.54
N SER A 98 0.43 9.25 17.09
CA SER A 98 0.11 10.38 17.94
C SER A 98 -1.40 10.43 18.19
N ASP A 99 -1.84 11.21 19.18
CA ASP A 99 -3.24 11.62 19.21
C ASP A 99 -3.53 12.54 18.02
N ASN A 100 -4.27 12.04 17.03
CA ASN A 100 -4.63 12.78 15.82
C ASN A 100 -6.11 12.61 15.41
N PHE A 101 -6.93 11.95 16.24
CA PHE A 101 -8.37 11.88 16.01
C PHE A 101 -9.00 13.27 16.24
N GLY A 102 -9.94 13.67 15.38
CA GLY A 102 -10.57 15.00 15.48
C GLY A 102 -9.71 16.18 14.99
N ASP A 103 -8.47 15.94 14.55
CA ASP A 103 -7.58 16.98 14.03
C ASP A 103 -8.23 17.87 12.94
N CYS A 104 -7.77 19.13 12.85
CA CYS A 104 -8.16 20.02 11.76
C CYS A 104 -7.69 19.47 10.40
N ARG A 105 -8.62 19.20 9.48
CA ARG A 105 -8.33 18.80 8.10
C ARG A 105 -8.99 19.77 7.11
N GLY A 106 -8.30 20.02 6.00
CA GLY A 106 -8.75 20.99 4.97
C GLY A 106 -8.56 22.46 5.37
N SER A 107 -8.82 23.35 4.43
CA SER A 107 -8.75 24.81 4.66
C SER A 107 -9.70 25.24 5.77
N ASN A 108 -9.23 26.13 6.65
CA ASN A 108 -9.96 26.67 7.80
C ASN A 108 -10.63 25.62 8.72
N CYS A 109 -10.00 24.45 8.91
CA CYS A 109 -10.57 23.34 9.69
C CYS A 109 -11.96 22.89 9.21
N SER A 110 -12.24 22.98 7.91
CA SER A 110 -13.53 22.62 7.30
C SER A 110 -13.94 21.16 7.48
N ARG A 111 -13.00 20.28 7.84
CA ARG A 111 -13.24 18.89 8.24
C ARG A 111 -12.49 18.57 9.54
N ARG A 112 -13.01 17.57 10.26
CA ARG A 112 -12.32 16.88 11.36
C ARG A 112 -11.71 15.59 10.82
N HIS A 113 -10.66 15.11 11.47
CA HIS A 113 -10.11 13.80 11.20
C HIS A 113 -11.03 12.71 11.80
N GLU A 114 -11.62 11.86 10.97
CA GLU A 114 -12.61 10.83 11.40
C GLU A 114 -11.98 9.46 11.73
N GLY A 115 -10.66 9.41 11.85
CA GLY A 115 -9.90 8.19 12.13
C GLY A 115 -8.59 8.50 12.84
N LEU A 116 -7.71 7.51 12.88
CA LEU A 116 -6.37 7.55 13.43
C LEU A 116 -5.38 7.24 12.32
N ASP A 117 -4.45 8.15 12.06
CA ASP A 117 -3.33 7.89 11.14
C ASP A 117 -2.24 7.15 11.92
N ILE A 118 -1.99 5.90 11.55
CA ILE A 118 -0.99 4.99 12.14
C ILE A 118 0.14 4.84 11.13
N SER A 119 1.32 5.38 11.42
CA SER A 119 2.47 5.18 10.53
C SER A 119 2.95 3.73 10.55
N GLY A 120 3.54 3.29 9.44
CA GLY A 120 4.06 1.96 9.28
C GLY A 120 4.90 1.84 8.02
N ASN A 121 5.75 0.81 7.97
CA ASN A 121 6.62 0.60 6.81
C ASN A 121 5.82 0.44 5.52
N ARG A 122 6.31 1.05 4.44
CA ARG A 122 5.77 0.86 3.09
C ARG A 122 5.61 -0.63 2.78
N GLY A 123 4.39 -1.06 2.48
CA GLY A 123 4.14 -2.44 2.09
C GLY A 123 4.05 -3.44 3.24
N ALA A 124 4.12 -3.00 4.51
CA ALA A 124 3.79 -3.87 5.65
C ALA A 124 2.35 -4.39 5.54
N ASP A 125 2.13 -5.63 5.97
CA ASP A 125 0.81 -6.26 5.89
C ASP A 125 -0.21 -5.56 6.79
N LEU A 126 -1.43 -5.46 6.29
CA LEU A 126 -2.59 -4.96 7.01
C LEU A 126 -3.51 -6.10 7.37
N PHE A 127 -3.83 -6.23 8.66
CA PHE A 127 -4.68 -7.28 9.18
C PHE A 127 -6.12 -6.81 9.35
N ALA A 128 -7.08 -7.70 9.07
CA ALA A 128 -8.45 -7.54 9.53
C ALA A 128 -8.47 -7.58 11.07
N VAL A 129 -8.80 -6.45 11.72
CA VAL A 129 -8.77 -6.35 13.19
C VAL A 129 -9.84 -7.17 13.91
N VAL A 130 -10.84 -7.65 13.18
CA VAL A 130 -11.95 -8.51 13.62
C VAL A 130 -12.32 -9.49 12.51
N THR A 131 -13.06 -10.54 12.86
CA THR A 131 -13.77 -11.36 11.87
C THR A 131 -14.97 -10.57 11.35
N GLY A 132 -15.13 -10.44 10.04
CA GLY A 132 -16.21 -9.63 9.47
C GLY A 132 -16.27 -9.67 7.96
N ARG A 133 -17.22 -8.91 7.39
CA ARG A 133 -17.46 -8.82 5.95
C ARG A 133 -16.76 -7.62 5.33
N LEU A 134 -16.05 -7.81 4.23
CA LEU A 134 -15.56 -6.72 3.39
C LEU A 134 -16.74 -6.11 2.61
N THR A 135 -17.27 -4.98 3.07
CA THR A 135 -18.49 -4.37 2.49
C THR A 135 -18.22 -3.34 1.40
N LYS A 136 -16.98 -2.86 1.25
CA LYS A 136 -16.60 -1.95 0.17
C LYS A 136 -15.11 -1.92 -0.13
N LYS A 137 -14.74 -1.99 -1.42
CA LYS A 137 -13.39 -1.90 -1.95
C LYS A 137 -13.17 -0.52 -2.58
N TYR A 138 -12.21 0.23 -2.06
CA TYR A 138 -11.77 1.50 -2.63
C TYR A 138 -10.54 1.22 -3.50
N VAL A 139 -10.53 1.72 -4.73
CA VAL A 139 -9.43 1.50 -5.69
C VAL A 139 -8.95 2.86 -6.15
N ASP A 140 -7.69 3.20 -5.85
CA ASP A 140 -7.03 4.35 -6.46
C ASP A 140 -6.92 4.12 -7.97
N ARG A 141 -7.25 5.15 -8.75
CA ARG A 141 -7.19 5.16 -10.22
C ARG A 141 -6.12 6.12 -10.74
N GLY A 142 -5.08 6.37 -9.94
CA GLY A 142 -4.05 7.39 -10.18
C GLY A 142 -4.54 8.79 -9.82
N LEU A 143 -5.39 8.90 -8.80
CA LEU A 143 -6.11 10.12 -8.43
C LEU A 143 -5.87 10.42 -6.95
N THR A 144 -5.15 11.50 -6.67
CA THR A 144 -4.75 11.95 -5.31
C THR A 144 -5.93 12.53 -4.51
N TYR A 145 -7.09 11.88 -4.53
CA TYR A 145 -8.28 12.27 -3.77
C TYR A 145 -8.88 11.12 -2.95
N GLY A 146 -9.36 11.44 -1.75
CA GLY A 146 -10.12 10.53 -0.89
C GLY A 146 -9.29 9.35 -0.36
N ALA A 147 -9.92 8.19 -0.28
CA ALA A 147 -9.40 7.00 0.39
C ALA A 147 -8.17 6.35 -0.25
N GLY A 148 -7.90 6.59 -1.55
CA GLY A 148 -6.91 5.80 -2.29
C GLY A 148 -7.35 4.34 -2.45
N HIS A 149 -6.41 3.40 -2.29
CA HIS A 149 -6.78 2.00 -2.04
C HIS A 149 -7.28 1.85 -0.60
N GLY A 150 -8.33 1.06 -0.43
CA GLY A 150 -8.93 0.86 0.88
C GLY A 150 -9.97 -0.25 0.96
N TRP A 151 -10.36 -0.55 2.20
CA TRP A 151 -11.46 -1.45 2.56
C TRP A 151 -12.40 -0.81 3.59
N THR A 152 -13.68 -1.12 3.48
CA THR A 152 -14.60 -1.12 4.61
C THR A 152 -14.82 -2.57 5.06
N LEU A 153 -14.61 -2.84 6.34
CA LEU A 153 -14.86 -4.11 7.03
C LEU A 153 -16.02 -3.90 8.01
N TYR A 154 -16.97 -4.81 8.05
CA TYR A 154 -18.14 -4.74 8.93
C TYR A 154 -18.22 -5.97 9.84
N ASP A 155 -18.30 -5.72 11.14
CA ASP A 155 -18.58 -6.75 12.14
C ASP A 155 -20.11 -6.84 12.36
N GLU A 156 -20.70 -7.91 11.82
CA GLU A 156 -22.13 -8.20 11.94
C GLU A 156 -22.56 -8.54 13.38
N THR A 157 -21.61 -8.86 14.28
CA THR A 157 -21.89 -9.25 15.66
C THR A 157 -21.93 -8.07 16.62
N THR A 158 -21.18 -7.00 16.33
CA THR A 158 -21.11 -5.79 17.17
C THR A 158 -21.73 -4.54 16.53
N ASP A 159 -22.20 -4.63 15.27
CA ASP A 159 -22.63 -3.48 14.44
C ASP A 159 -21.56 -2.37 14.34
N VAL A 160 -20.31 -2.79 14.11
CA VAL A 160 -19.17 -1.87 13.96
C VAL A 160 -18.65 -1.91 12.54
N THR A 161 -18.48 -0.73 11.96
CA THR A 161 -17.75 -0.53 10.71
C THR A 161 -16.32 -0.10 10.99
N TYR A 162 -15.35 -0.76 10.37
CA TYR A 162 -13.95 -0.38 10.34
C TYR A 162 -13.57 0.07 8.93
N LYS A 163 -12.68 1.06 8.80
CA LYS A 163 -12.13 1.46 7.49
C LYS A 163 -10.62 1.50 7.50
N TYR A 164 -10.06 1.09 6.37
CA TYR A 164 -8.63 1.04 6.09
C TYR A 164 -8.41 1.85 4.82
N PHE A 165 -7.79 3.01 4.91
CA PHE A 165 -7.52 3.91 3.78
C PHE A 165 -6.02 4.17 3.61
N HIS A 166 -5.66 4.74 2.46
CA HIS A 166 -4.29 5.03 2.03
C HIS A 166 -3.43 3.78 1.80
N MET A 167 -4.07 2.61 1.62
CA MET A 167 -3.40 1.32 1.42
C MET A 167 -2.49 1.33 0.17
N GLY A 168 -1.46 0.48 0.18
CA GLY A 168 -0.55 0.29 -0.96
C GLY A 168 -1.12 -0.67 -2.00
N SER A 169 -1.74 -1.75 -1.54
CA SER A 169 -2.43 -2.75 -2.35
C SER A 169 -3.55 -3.42 -1.53
N HIS A 170 -4.46 -4.12 -2.21
CA HIS A 170 -5.33 -5.12 -1.60
C HIS A 170 -4.66 -6.50 -1.67
N ALA A 171 -4.95 -7.38 -0.71
CA ALA A 171 -4.52 -8.77 -0.80
C ALA A 171 -5.18 -9.47 -1.99
N GLU A 172 -4.47 -10.42 -2.61
CA GLU A 172 -4.96 -11.16 -3.77
C GLU A 172 -6.19 -12.00 -3.44
N GLY A 173 -7.10 -12.14 -4.41
CA GLY A 173 -8.33 -12.92 -4.27
C GLY A 173 -9.48 -12.23 -3.55
N LEU A 174 -9.24 -11.22 -2.70
CA LEU A 174 -10.30 -10.59 -1.90
C LEU A 174 -11.20 -9.62 -2.71
N ALA A 175 -12.51 -9.76 -2.53
CA ALA A 175 -13.58 -9.00 -3.16
C ALA A 175 -14.57 -8.42 -2.12
N GLU A 176 -15.47 -7.54 -2.59
CA GLU A 176 -16.62 -7.11 -1.79
C GLU A 176 -17.57 -8.30 -1.57
N GLY A 177 -18.04 -8.47 -0.33
CA GLY A 177 -18.91 -9.57 0.10
C GLY A 177 -18.19 -10.67 0.88
N ASP A 178 -16.86 -10.79 0.73
CA ASP A 178 -16.06 -11.83 1.39
C ASP A 178 -16.07 -11.69 2.93
N ILE A 179 -16.05 -12.83 3.62
CA ILE A 179 -15.79 -12.91 5.06
C ILE A 179 -14.31 -13.14 5.28
N VAL A 180 -13.67 -12.26 6.05
CA VAL A 180 -12.30 -12.41 6.53
C VAL A 180 -12.30 -12.71 8.03
N GLN A 181 -11.36 -13.53 8.49
CA GLN A 181 -11.15 -13.79 9.92
C GLN A 181 -10.25 -12.71 10.53
N GLN A 182 -10.36 -12.45 11.84
CA GLN A 182 -9.39 -11.62 12.57
C GLN A 182 -7.96 -12.11 12.29
N GLY A 183 -7.04 -11.19 12.01
CA GLY A 183 -5.65 -11.50 11.65
C GLY A 183 -5.43 -11.88 10.18
N SER A 184 -6.47 -11.97 9.33
CA SER A 184 -6.28 -12.18 7.89
C SER A 184 -5.63 -10.96 7.24
N VAL A 185 -4.64 -11.16 6.36
CA VAL A 185 -4.08 -10.07 5.55
C VAL A 185 -5.11 -9.60 4.53
N ILE A 186 -5.44 -8.31 4.56
CA ILE A 186 -6.41 -7.67 3.64
C ILE A 186 -5.77 -6.72 2.62
N GLY A 187 -4.48 -6.42 2.77
CA GLY A 187 -3.67 -5.61 1.88
C GLY A 187 -2.42 -5.10 2.58
N THR A 188 -1.87 -3.97 2.12
CA THR A 188 -0.62 -3.42 2.67
C THR A 188 -0.69 -1.92 2.99
N VAL A 189 0.19 -1.43 3.85
CA VAL A 189 0.42 0.00 4.11
C VAL A 189 0.88 0.73 2.85
N GLY A 190 0.42 1.97 2.64
CA GLY A 190 0.73 2.78 1.47
C GLY A 190 0.71 4.29 1.71
N ASN A 191 0.54 5.02 0.62
CA ASN A 191 0.47 6.49 0.56
C ASN A 191 -0.40 6.88 -0.66
N THR A 192 -1.64 6.39 -0.71
CA THR A 192 -2.58 6.57 -1.85
C THR A 192 -3.77 7.47 -1.51
N GLY A 193 -4.39 8.11 -2.51
CA GLY A 193 -5.48 9.08 -2.28
C GLY A 193 -5.01 10.40 -1.65
N THR A 194 -5.73 10.95 -0.66
CA THR A 194 -5.36 12.19 0.06
C THR A 194 -4.66 11.91 1.39
N SER A 195 -3.61 11.11 1.34
CA SER A 195 -2.70 10.80 2.45
C SER A 195 -1.72 11.95 2.80
N GLY A 196 -1.67 13.03 2.00
CA GLY A 196 -0.80 14.17 2.25
C GLY A 196 0.33 14.29 1.23
N ALA A 197 1.57 14.50 1.69
CA ALA A 197 2.71 14.61 0.79
C ALA A 197 3.05 13.24 0.16
N ASN A 198 3.25 13.22 -1.16
CA ASN A 198 3.83 12.06 -1.83
C ASN A 198 5.35 12.07 -1.63
N SER A 199 5.79 11.58 -0.47
CA SER A 199 7.18 11.38 -0.08
C SER A 199 7.38 9.96 0.47
N ASP A 200 8.62 9.48 0.43
CA ASP A 200 8.99 8.18 1.00
C ASP A 200 8.94 8.13 2.54
N SER A 201 8.57 9.25 3.18
CA SER A 201 8.43 9.40 4.63
C SER A 201 6.96 9.48 5.09
N ASN A 202 5.99 9.25 4.21
CA ASN A 202 4.56 9.41 4.49
C ASN A 202 3.78 8.12 4.21
N TYR A 203 4.27 7.00 4.73
CA TYR A 203 3.56 5.73 4.68
C TYR A 203 2.80 5.50 5.98
N HIS A 204 1.48 5.32 5.88
CA HIS A 204 0.59 5.12 7.02
C HIS A 204 -0.69 4.41 6.60
N LEU A 205 -1.37 3.85 7.60
CA LEU A 205 -2.77 3.45 7.53
C LEU A 205 -3.62 4.58 8.11
N HIS A 206 -4.61 5.07 7.36
CA HIS A 206 -5.71 5.79 7.98
C HIS A 206 -6.76 4.76 8.42
N PHE A 207 -6.94 4.63 9.74
CA PHE A 207 -7.80 3.63 10.36
C PHE A 207 -8.98 4.27 11.06
N GLU A 208 -10.20 3.89 10.69
CA GLU A 208 -11.43 4.38 11.35
C GLU A 208 -12.13 3.25 12.12
N TYR A 209 -12.64 3.58 13.31
CA TYR A 209 -13.59 2.76 14.09
C TYR A 209 -14.93 3.50 14.14
N ARG A 210 -16.00 2.84 13.66
CA ARG A 210 -17.34 3.43 13.52
C ARG A 210 -18.46 2.52 14.03
N PRO A 211 -18.68 2.42 15.36
CA PRO A 211 -19.87 1.78 15.93
C PRO A 211 -21.14 2.51 15.47
N GLY A 212 -22.14 1.79 14.97
CA GLY A 212 -23.34 2.40 14.37
C GLY A 212 -23.02 3.37 13.22
N ASN A 213 -21.90 3.18 12.53
CA ASN A 213 -21.33 4.04 11.48
C ASN A 213 -20.94 5.48 11.94
N VAL A 214 -20.90 5.78 13.24
CA VAL A 214 -20.42 7.06 13.79
C VAL A 214 -18.94 6.94 14.16
N ALA A 215 -18.09 7.81 13.61
CA ALA A 215 -16.66 7.79 13.90
C ALA A 215 -16.36 8.07 15.38
N GLN A 216 -15.51 7.24 15.97
CA GLN A 216 -14.98 7.39 17.33
C GLN A 216 -13.49 7.10 17.31
N ASP A 217 -12.75 7.64 18.28
CA ASP A 217 -11.30 7.45 18.38
C ASP A 217 -10.95 5.97 18.65
N PRO A 218 -10.22 5.28 17.75
CA PRO A 218 -9.77 3.92 17.98
C PRO A 218 -8.54 3.84 18.90
N ARG A 219 -7.78 4.92 19.11
CA ARG A 219 -6.48 4.93 19.82
C ARG A 219 -6.54 4.29 21.21
N PRO A 220 -7.59 4.47 22.05
CA PRO A 220 -7.68 3.84 23.37
C PRO A 220 -7.99 2.34 23.32
N LEU A 221 -8.54 1.85 22.21
CA LEU A 221 -8.99 0.47 22.04
C LEU A 221 -7.91 -0.44 21.45
N LEU A 222 -6.94 0.11 20.72
CA LEU A 222 -5.87 -0.64 20.08
C LEU A 222 -4.99 -1.37 21.11
N VAL A 223 -4.83 -2.68 20.92
CA VAL A 223 -3.75 -3.45 21.57
C VAL A 223 -2.41 -2.84 21.16
N ARG A 224 -1.59 -2.43 22.14
CA ARG A 224 -0.29 -1.80 21.86
C ARG A 224 0.69 -2.81 21.26
N HIS A 225 1.18 -2.53 20.06
CA HIS A 225 2.17 -3.34 19.38
C HIS A 225 3.61 -2.99 19.84
N PRO A 226 4.49 -3.96 20.14
CA PRO A 226 5.80 -3.70 20.77
C PRO A 226 6.76 -2.88 19.90
N ASN A 227 6.60 -2.90 18.58
CA ASN A 227 7.43 -2.13 17.64
C ASN A 227 6.90 -0.70 17.39
N CYS A 228 5.80 -0.29 18.04
CA CYS A 228 5.11 0.96 17.77
C CYS A 228 5.19 1.94 18.95
N THR A 229 5.66 3.16 18.67
CA THR A 229 5.69 4.24 19.67
C THR A 229 4.35 4.98 19.71
N PHE A 230 3.67 4.95 20.84
CA PHE A 230 2.49 5.77 21.09
C PHE A 230 2.94 7.07 21.77
N TYR A 231 2.79 8.20 21.09
CA TYR A 231 2.97 9.53 21.65
C TYR A 231 1.66 10.01 22.27
N ASP A 232 1.77 10.74 23.37
CA ASP A 232 0.68 11.41 24.10
C ASP A 232 0.44 12.84 23.60
#